data_AF-A0A0U1SPF4-F1
#
_entry.id   AF-A0A0U1SPF4-F1
#
_cell.length_a   1.000
_cell.length_b   1.000
_cell.length_c   1.000
_cell.angle_alpha   90.00
_cell.angle_beta   90.00
_cell.angle_gamma   90.00
#
_symmetry.space_group_name_H-M   'P 1'
#
loop_
_entity.id
_entity.type
_entity.pdbx_description
1 polymer ?
#
loop_
_entity_poly.entity_id
_entity_poly.type
_entity_poly.pdbx_seq_one_letter_code
_entity_poly.pdbx_strand_id
1 'polypeptide(L)'
;VFKSEITRKWCVIFPGSDKTVTFRSQLYNYNFKDERPAQIKTYFMMPLLHIFFVAIMGAIIFALSKFKFGRSMLKSYPGLFSFGLFKEGGPTREQMKDSSFTMVFWAEGWKDKLDISEQHTEPPNKRMKVVLTAPDMAYITTAICLVNSGIVCLKEKEKMPGSGGVMTPGAAFQDTTLLERLQKSGMEYTIMEK
;
A
#
# COMPACT_ATOMS: atom_id res chain seq x y z
N VAL A 1 10.32 -11.59 10.33
CA VAL A 1 9.84 -12.41 9.19
C VAL A 1 8.97 -13.52 9.77
N PHE A 2 7.82 -13.84 9.19
CA PHE A 2 6.99 -14.96 9.65
C PHE A 2 6.33 -15.67 8.46
N LYS A 3 5.88 -16.91 8.65
CA LYS A 3 5.11 -17.64 7.63
C LYS A 3 3.63 -17.43 7.91
N SER A 4 2.90 -16.85 6.94
CA SER A 4 1.47 -16.61 7.09
C SER A 4 0.67 -17.91 6.95
N GLU A 5 -0.22 -18.20 7.87
CA GLU A 5 -1.15 -19.33 7.77
C GLU A 5 -2.22 -19.10 6.68
N ILE A 6 -2.54 -17.82 6.41
CA ILE A 6 -3.57 -17.40 5.44
C ILE A 6 -3.08 -17.63 4.00
N THR A 7 -1.85 -17.20 3.70
CA THR A 7 -1.30 -17.27 2.33
C THR A 7 -0.28 -18.40 2.15
N ARG A 8 0.15 -19.05 3.24
CA ARG A 8 1.24 -20.05 3.28
C ARG A 8 2.59 -19.52 2.75
N LYS A 9 2.72 -18.21 2.57
CA LYS A 9 3.93 -17.52 2.09
C LYS A 9 4.70 -16.87 3.25
N TRP A 10 5.98 -16.62 3.05
CA TRP A 10 6.79 -15.83 3.96
C TRP A 10 6.43 -14.35 3.82
N CYS A 11 6.22 -13.71 4.97
CA CYS A 11 5.83 -12.31 5.10
C CYS A 11 6.92 -11.51 5.81
N VAL A 12 7.26 -10.37 5.20
CA VAL A 12 8.16 -9.35 5.75
C VAL A 12 7.39 -8.05 5.86
N ILE A 13 7.63 -7.29 6.93
CA ILE A 13 7.00 -5.98 7.09
C ILE A 13 7.39 -5.12 5.88
N PHE A 14 6.39 -4.53 5.23
CA PHE A 14 6.63 -3.57 4.16
C PHE A 14 7.34 -2.33 4.75
N PRO A 15 8.57 -2.00 4.35
CA PRO A 15 9.35 -0.92 4.97
C PRO A 15 8.95 0.48 4.47
N GLY A 16 7.73 0.64 3.95
CA GLY A 16 7.25 1.89 3.37
C GLY A 16 6.41 2.74 4.31
N SER A 17 5.75 3.75 3.73
CA SER A 17 4.96 4.74 4.47
C SER A 17 3.61 4.21 4.94
N ASP A 18 3.11 3.10 4.39
CA ASP A 18 1.78 2.53 4.66
C ASP A 18 1.41 2.53 6.14
N LYS A 19 2.29 2.01 7.01
CA LYS A 19 2.01 1.95 8.45
C LYS A 19 1.72 3.34 9.02
N THR A 20 2.50 4.34 8.63
CA THR A 20 2.35 5.70 9.16
C THR A 20 1.14 6.42 8.55
N VAL A 21 0.88 6.19 7.25
CA VAL A 21 -0.26 6.75 6.53
C VAL A 21 -1.58 6.18 7.06
N THR A 22 -1.67 4.86 7.19
CA THR A 22 -2.87 4.17 7.70
C THR A 22 -3.12 4.54 9.16
N PHE A 23 -2.10 4.50 10.03
CA PHE A 23 -2.23 4.93 11.42
C PHE A 23 -2.76 6.36 11.56
N ARG A 24 -2.20 7.31 10.81
CA ARG A 24 -2.66 8.71 10.83
C ARG A 24 -4.05 8.89 10.25
N SER A 25 -4.44 8.11 9.24
CA SER A 25 -5.81 8.12 8.71
C SER A 25 -6.80 7.63 9.76
N GLN A 26 -6.48 6.54 10.46
CA GLN A 26 -7.33 6.00 11.53
C GLN A 26 -7.41 6.93 12.75
N LEU A 27 -6.31 7.59 13.10
CA LEU A 27 -6.29 8.61 14.15
C LEU A 27 -7.17 9.82 13.79
N TYR A 28 -7.17 10.23 12.52
CA TYR A 28 -8.07 11.28 12.04
C TYR A 28 -9.54 10.86 12.24
N ASN A 29 -9.91 9.65 11.81
CA ASN A 29 -11.28 9.16 11.96
C ASN A 29 -11.72 9.05 13.43
N TYR A 30 -10.83 8.61 14.31
CA TYR A 30 -11.11 8.59 15.75
C TYR A 30 -11.39 9.99 16.32
N ASN A 31 -10.56 10.98 15.97
CA ASN A 31 -10.68 12.32 16.55
C ASN A 31 -11.84 13.14 15.96
N PHE A 32 -12.22 12.89 14.70
CA PHE A 32 -13.11 13.79 13.96
C PHE A 32 -14.38 13.12 13.41
N LYS A 33 -14.47 11.79 13.45
CA LYS A 33 -15.61 11.04 12.89
C LYS A 33 -16.27 10.05 13.85
N ASP A 34 -15.77 9.94 15.08
CA ASP A 34 -16.27 8.97 16.04
C ASP A 34 -16.24 7.53 15.46
N GLU A 35 -15.12 7.19 14.78
CA GLU A 35 -14.87 5.84 14.30
C GLU A 35 -13.76 5.11 15.08
N ARG A 36 -14.01 3.86 15.44
CA ARG A 36 -13.02 3.00 16.10
C ARG A 36 -11.83 2.72 15.15
N PRO A 37 -10.58 2.98 15.56
CA PRO A 37 -9.40 2.69 14.75
C PRO A 37 -9.24 1.21 14.42
N ALA A 38 -9.01 0.90 13.15
CA ALA A 38 -8.53 -0.40 12.71
C ALA A 38 -7.01 -0.51 12.81
N GLN A 39 -6.52 -1.67 13.25
CA GLN A 39 -5.09 -1.98 13.25
C GLN A 39 -4.66 -2.51 11.89
N ILE A 40 -3.93 -1.70 11.13
CA ILE A 40 -3.49 -2.05 9.77
C ILE A 40 -1.98 -2.33 9.77
N LYS A 41 -1.60 -3.48 9.19
CA LYS A 41 -0.20 -3.88 8.98
C LYS A 41 -0.02 -4.39 7.56
N THR A 42 0.92 -3.80 6.82
CA THR A 42 1.25 -4.19 5.45
C THR A 42 2.49 -5.09 5.42
N TYR A 43 2.44 -6.12 4.59
CA TYR A 43 3.53 -7.09 4.42
C TYR A 43 3.82 -7.37 2.95
N PHE A 44 5.11 -7.54 2.63
CA PHE A 44 5.52 -8.17 1.39
C PHE A 44 5.46 -9.69 1.52
N MET A 45 4.92 -10.34 0.49
CA MET A 45 4.90 -11.79 0.34
C MET A 45 5.94 -12.21 -0.70
N MET A 46 7.01 -12.87 -0.27
CA MET A 46 8.06 -13.34 -1.18
C MET A 46 8.80 -14.56 -0.61
N PRO A 47 9.44 -15.39 -1.45
CA PRO A 47 10.24 -16.51 -0.96
C PRO A 47 11.39 -16.06 -0.06
N LEU A 48 11.80 -16.90 0.90
CA LEU A 48 12.84 -16.57 1.88
C LEU A 48 14.17 -16.16 1.22
N LEU A 49 14.52 -16.82 0.12
CA LEU A 49 15.71 -16.50 -0.67
C LEU A 49 15.66 -15.07 -1.26
N HIS A 50 14.49 -14.61 -1.70
CA HIS A 50 14.35 -13.26 -2.25
C HIS A 50 14.48 -12.20 -1.16
N ILE A 51 14.00 -12.48 0.07
CA ILE A 51 14.19 -11.59 1.22
C ILE A 51 15.67 -11.35 1.48
N PHE A 52 16.48 -12.40 1.40
CA PHE A 52 17.93 -12.31 1.57
C PHE A 52 18.59 -11.45 0.49
N PHE A 53 18.24 -11.65 -0.78
CA PHE A 53 18.76 -10.82 -1.87
C PHE A 53 18.35 -9.35 -1.75
N VAL A 54 17.09 -9.07 -1.39
CA VAL A 54 16.62 -7.70 -1.15
C VAL A 54 17.35 -7.04 0.03
N ALA A 55 17.64 -7.79 1.10
CA ALA A 55 18.40 -7.28 2.24
C ALA A 55 19.84 -6.92 1.85
N ILE A 56 20.53 -7.78 1.09
CA ILE A 56 21.88 -7.51 0.58
C ILE A 56 21.86 -6.28 -0.34
N MET A 57 20.92 -6.24 -1.29
CA MET A 57 20.73 -5.11 -2.19
C MET A 57 20.56 -3.80 -1.40
N GLY A 58 19.68 -3.82 -0.39
CA GLY A 58 19.45 -2.68 0.50
C GLY A 58 20.71 -2.24 1.25
N ALA A 59 21.50 -3.18 1.77
CA ALA A 59 22.75 -2.89 2.47
C ALA A 59 23.80 -2.25 1.55
N ILE A 60 23.96 -2.78 0.32
CA ILE A 60 24.86 -2.22 -0.69
C ILE A 60 24.44 -0.81 -1.07
N ILE A 61 23.16 -0.60 -1.37
CA ILE A 61 22.62 0.73 -1.69
C ILE A 61 22.85 1.68 -0.52
N PHE A 62 22.54 1.26 0.71
CA PHE A 62 22.72 2.07 1.91
C PHE A 62 24.18 2.50 2.07
N ALA A 63 25.13 1.57 1.99
CA ALA A 63 26.55 1.85 2.13
C ALA A 63 27.06 2.79 1.03
N LEU A 64 26.77 2.49 -0.24
CA LEU A 64 27.26 3.26 -1.38
C LEU A 64 26.59 4.64 -1.50
N SER A 65 25.35 4.80 -1.04
CA SER A 65 24.62 6.07 -1.10
C SER A 65 25.29 7.21 -0.32
N LYS A 66 26.12 6.88 0.69
CA LYS A 66 26.80 7.87 1.54
C LYS A 66 27.91 8.63 0.79
N PHE A 67 28.54 8.00 -0.19
CA PHE A 67 29.70 8.56 -0.88
C PHE A 67 29.34 9.08 -2.27
N LYS A 68 29.97 10.18 -2.72
CA LYS A 68 29.74 10.74 -4.06
C LYS A 68 30.04 9.71 -5.17
N PHE A 69 31.16 9.00 -5.04
CA PHE A 69 31.54 7.93 -5.96
C PHE A 69 30.54 6.77 -5.96
N GLY A 70 30.13 6.29 -4.77
CA GLY A 70 29.14 5.22 -4.65
C GLY A 70 27.79 5.59 -5.26
N ARG A 71 27.29 6.81 -5.05
CA ARG A 71 26.10 7.32 -5.74
C ARG A 71 26.25 7.36 -7.26
N SER A 72 27.44 7.71 -7.75
CA SER A 72 27.73 7.66 -9.20
C SER A 72 27.64 6.23 -9.72
N MET A 73 28.25 5.26 -9.03
CA MET A 73 28.19 3.85 -9.42
C MET A 73 26.76 3.30 -9.40
N LEU A 74 25.99 3.56 -8.35
CA LEU A 74 24.61 3.12 -8.23
C LEU A 74 23.74 3.62 -9.41
N LYS A 75 24.00 4.85 -9.88
CA LYS A 75 23.29 5.44 -11.03
C LYS A 75 23.75 4.87 -12.36
N SER A 76 25.06 4.67 -12.55
CA SER A 76 25.63 4.20 -13.81
C SER A 76 25.42 2.70 -14.05
N TYR A 77 25.25 1.90 -13.00
CA TYR A 77 25.13 0.44 -13.11
C TYR A 77 23.93 -0.12 -12.35
N PRO A 78 22.69 0.34 -12.63
CA PRO A 78 21.50 -0.10 -11.90
C PRO A 78 21.29 -1.62 -12.00
N GLY A 79 21.63 -2.24 -13.13
CA GLY A 79 21.58 -3.69 -13.31
C GLY A 79 22.51 -4.46 -12.38
N LEU A 80 23.74 -3.99 -12.19
CA LEU A 80 24.69 -4.63 -11.29
C LEU A 80 24.21 -4.59 -9.85
N PHE A 81 23.79 -3.40 -9.38
CA PHE A 81 23.41 -3.19 -7.99
C PHE A 81 22.01 -3.68 -7.65
N SER A 82 21.23 -4.12 -8.64
CA SER A 82 19.91 -4.71 -8.46
C SER A 82 19.86 -6.20 -8.83
N PHE A 83 21.00 -6.84 -9.05
CA PHE A 83 21.08 -8.23 -9.49
C PHE A 83 20.24 -8.50 -10.77
N GLY A 84 20.21 -7.53 -11.68
CA GLY A 84 19.48 -7.60 -12.95
C GLY A 84 17.97 -7.29 -12.87
N LEU A 85 17.43 -6.99 -11.67
CA LEU A 85 16.03 -6.62 -11.49
C LEU A 85 15.68 -5.29 -12.16
N PHE A 86 16.58 -4.31 -12.08
CA PHE A 86 16.42 -3.01 -12.72
C PHE A 86 17.41 -2.87 -13.86
N LYS A 87 16.96 -2.30 -14.98
CA LYS A 87 17.81 -2.02 -16.15
C LYS A 87 17.74 -0.54 -16.48
N GLU A 88 18.78 -0.05 -17.14
CA GLU A 88 18.76 1.28 -17.72
C GLU A 88 17.60 1.39 -18.73
N GLY A 89 16.90 2.53 -18.73
CA GLY A 89 15.68 2.73 -19.53
C GLY A 89 14.39 2.21 -18.89
N GLY A 90 14.45 1.40 -17.84
CA GLY A 90 13.26 0.87 -17.14
C GLY A 90 12.49 -0.19 -17.95
N PRO A 91 11.27 -0.55 -17.53
CA PRO A 91 10.43 -1.49 -18.26
C PRO A 91 9.88 -0.88 -19.56
N THR A 92 9.75 -1.71 -20.60
CA THR A 92 9.09 -1.34 -21.86
C THR A 92 7.59 -1.12 -21.65
N ARG A 93 6.92 -0.44 -22.60
CA ARG A 93 5.47 -0.21 -22.53
C ARG A 93 4.69 -1.52 -22.54
N GLU A 94 5.14 -2.48 -23.32
CA GLU A 94 4.57 -3.82 -23.42
C GLU A 94 4.70 -4.54 -22.07
N GLN A 95 5.89 -4.55 -21.46
CA GLN A 95 6.10 -5.13 -20.13
C GLN A 95 5.21 -4.48 -19.05
N MET A 96 5.02 -3.15 -19.11
CA MET A 96 4.11 -2.46 -18.18
C MET A 96 2.65 -2.85 -18.42
N LYS A 97 2.23 -2.99 -19.68
CA LYS A 97 0.85 -3.39 -20.04
C LYS A 97 0.53 -4.83 -19.66
N ASP A 98 1.51 -5.73 -19.80
CA ASP A 98 1.36 -7.15 -19.51
C ASP A 98 1.58 -7.49 -18.03
N SER A 99 2.06 -6.51 -17.24
CA SER A 99 2.27 -6.64 -15.81
C SER A 99 1.02 -6.27 -15.02
N SER A 100 0.80 -7.00 -13.93
CA SER A 100 -0.26 -6.74 -12.95
C SER A 100 0.23 -7.06 -11.54
N PHE A 101 -0.46 -6.54 -10.53
CA PHE A 101 -0.25 -6.98 -9.16
C PHE A 101 -1.55 -7.32 -8.46
N THR A 102 -1.41 -8.14 -7.42
CA THR A 102 -2.49 -8.48 -6.51
C THR A 102 -2.13 -8.08 -5.09
N MET A 103 -3.04 -7.39 -4.42
CA MET A 103 -2.96 -7.13 -2.99
C MET A 103 -4.12 -7.85 -2.28
N VAL A 104 -3.80 -8.57 -1.21
CA VAL A 104 -4.79 -9.29 -0.40
C VAL A 104 -4.93 -8.59 0.93
N PHE A 105 -6.11 -8.04 1.19
CA PHE A 105 -6.51 -7.53 2.48
C PHE A 105 -7.17 -8.66 3.25
N TRP A 106 -6.62 -8.99 4.42
CA TRP A 106 -7.21 -9.91 5.37
C TRP A 106 -7.62 -9.12 6.61
N ALA A 107 -8.91 -9.13 6.91
CA ALA A 107 -9.49 -8.42 8.04
C ALA A 107 -10.11 -9.43 9.01
N GLU A 108 -9.87 -9.20 10.30
CA GLU A 108 -10.51 -9.90 11.41
C GLU A 108 -11.12 -8.86 12.34
N GLY A 109 -12.35 -9.09 12.79
CA GLY A 109 -13.08 -8.19 13.67
C GLY A 109 -14.30 -8.86 14.27
N TRP A 110 -15.28 -8.06 14.68
CA TRP A 110 -16.51 -8.55 15.29
C TRP A 110 -17.71 -8.31 14.39
N LYS A 111 -18.73 -9.17 14.50
CA LYS A 111 -20.03 -8.98 13.82
C LYS A 111 -20.79 -7.80 14.42
N ASP A 112 -20.73 -7.68 15.75
CA ASP A 112 -21.40 -6.64 16.50
C ASP A 112 -20.57 -5.35 16.46
N LYS A 113 -21.25 -4.21 16.37
CA LYS A 113 -20.63 -2.89 16.46
C LYS A 113 -20.90 -2.35 17.86
N LEU A 114 -19.83 -2.04 18.59
CA LEU A 114 -19.89 -1.36 19.89
C LEU A 114 -19.49 0.11 19.76
N ASP A 115 -19.92 0.92 20.72
CA ASP A 115 -19.50 2.32 20.84
C ASP A 115 -17.99 2.40 21.08
N ILE A 116 -17.35 3.52 20.71
CA ILE A 116 -15.89 3.69 20.82
C ILE A 116 -15.37 3.51 22.25
N SER A 117 -16.14 3.95 23.24
CA SER A 117 -15.79 3.87 24.66
C SER A 117 -15.78 2.43 25.20
N GLU A 118 -16.47 1.51 24.52
CA GLU A 118 -16.60 0.12 24.93
C GLU A 118 -15.48 -0.74 24.34
N GLN A 119 -15.30 -1.96 24.85
CA GLN A 119 -14.36 -2.92 24.29
C GLN A 119 -15.04 -4.27 24.16
N HIS A 120 -14.74 -4.97 23.06
CA HIS A 120 -15.15 -6.37 22.95
C HIS A 120 -14.37 -7.21 23.97
N THR A 121 -15.09 -8.00 24.75
CA THR A 121 -14.50 -8.98 25.68
C THR A 121 -14.07 -10.25 24.97
N GLU A 122 -14.80 -10.61 23.91
CA GLU A 122 -14.57 -11.82 23.13
C GLU A 122 -13.51 -11.61 22.04
N PRO A 123 -12.80 -12.68 21.62
CA PRO A 123 -11.96 -12.62 20.43
C PRO A 123 -12.74 -12.27 19.14
N PRO A 124 -12.08 -11.74 18.09
CA PRO A 124 -12.70 -11.48 16.80
C PRO A 124 -13.45 -12.71 16.23
N ASN A 125 -14.71 -12.50 15.82
CA ASN A 125 -15.64 -13.55 15.36
C ASN A 125 -16.14 -13.36 13.91
N LYS A 126 -15.62 -12.36 13.19
CA LYS A 126 -15.88 -12.10 11.77
C LYS A 126 -14.56 -11.99 11.02
N ARG A 127 -14.51 -12.59 9.83
CA ARG A 127 -13.37 -12.50 8.91
C ARG A 127 -13.85 -11.99 7.57
N MET A 128 -12.99 -11.27 6.88
CA MET A 128 -13.25 -10.79 5.53
C MET A 128 -11.95 -10.78 4.74
N LYS A 129 -12.04 -11.20 3.48
CA LYS A 129 -10.91 -11.14 2.55
C LYS A 129 -11.30 -10.25 1.38
N VAL A 130 -10.50 -9.24 1.10
CA VAL A 130 -10.65 -8.42 -0.11
C VAL A 130 -9.41 -8.63 -0.98
N VAL A 131 -9.62 -8.90 -2.26
CA VAL A 131 -8.55 -9.04 -3.24
C VAL A 131 -8.62 -7.86 -4.19
N LEU A 132 -7.55 -7.06 -4.23
CA LEU A 132 -7.34 -6.01 -5.22
C LEU A 132 -6.45 -6.55 -6.33
N THR A 133 -6.91 -6.47 -7.57
CA THR A 133 -6.09 -6.70 -8.77
C THR A 133 -6.03 -5.40 -9.57
N ALA A 134 -4.84 -5.04 -10.01
CA ALA A 134 -4.63 -3.82 -10.80
C ALA A 134 -3.48 -4.01 -11.79
N PRO A 135 -3.35 -3.13 -12.81
CA PRO A 135 -2.21 -3.11 -13.74
C PRO A 135 -0.89 -2.88 -13.01
N ASP A 136 0.22 -2.86 -13.74
CA ASP A 136 1.56 -2.59 -13.20
C ASP A 136 1.59 -1.67 -11.97
N MET A 137 2.22 -2.17 -10.91
CA MET A 137 2.20 -1.55 -9.59
C MET A 137 2.89 -0.18 -9.58
N ALA A 138 3.98 -0.03 -10.34
CA ALA A 138 4.90 1.09 -10.17
C ALA A 138 4.56 2.30 -11.04
N TYR A 139 4.20 2.07 -12.31
CA TYR A 139 4.00 3.12 -13.31
C TYR A 139 2.54 3.34 -13.61
N ILE A 140 1.82 2.31 -14.08
CA ILE A 140 0.43 2.46 -14.55
C ILE A 140 -0.49 2.78 -13.37
N THR A 141 -0.47 1.94 -12.33
CA THR A 141 -1.34 2.13 -11.17
C THR A 141 -1.03 3.41 -10.41
N THR A 142 0.26 3.76 -10.24
CA THR A 142 0.64 5.04 -9.62
C THR A 142 0.12 6.24 -10.40
N ALA A 143 0.19 6.22 -11.75
CA ALA A 143 -0.35 7.27 -12.58
C ALA A 143 -1.88 7.37 -12.46
N ILE A 144 -2.58 6.23 -12.47
CA ILE A 144 -4.04 6.16 -12.25
C ILE A 144 -4.41 6.80 -10.90
N CYS A 145 -3.72 6.42 -9.83
CA CYS A 145 -3.94 6.96 -8.49
C CYS A 145 -3.71 8.47 -8.44
N LEU A 146 -2.60 8.96 -9.00
CA LEU A 146 -2.26 10.38 -8.98
C LEU A 146 -3.26 11.23 -9.75
N VAL A 147 -3.61 10.82 -10.98
CA VAL A 147 -4.53 11.57 -11.85
C VAL A 147 -5.92 11.61 -11.23
N ASN A 148 -6.44 10.47 -10.76
CA ASN A 148 -7.78 10.44 -10.15
C ASN A 148 -7.82 11.22 -8.83
N SER A 149 -6.77 11.16 -8.00
CA SER A 149 -6.67 11.99 -6.80
C SER A 149 -6.71 13.48 -7.14
N GLY A 150 -5.96 13.90 -8.17
CA GLY A 150 -5.97 15.29 -8.64
C GLY A 150 -7.35 15.74 -9.13
N ILE A 151 -8.06 14.88 -9.87
CA ILE A 151 -9.43 15.18 -10.31
C ILE A 151 -10.37 15.35 -9.11
N VAL A 152 -10.29 14.46 -8.12
CA VAL A 152 -11.14 14.53 -6.92
C VAL A 152 -10.84 15.81 -6.12
N CYS A 153 -9.56 16.14 -5.89
CA CYS A 153 -9.18 17.39 -5.24
C CYS A 153 -9.74 18.63 -5.93
N LEU A 154 -9.81 18.63 -7.27
CA LEU A 154 -10.31 19.76 -8.06
C LEU A 154 -11.84 19.83 -8.11
N LYS A 155 -12.52 18.68 -8.19
CA LYS A 155 -13.95 18.60 -8.49
C LYS A 155 -14.85 18.33 -7.30
N GLU A 156 -14.30 17.83 -6.20
CA GLU A 156 -15.05 17.43 -5.01
C GLU A 156 -14.48 18.09 -3.75
N LYS A 157 -14.03 19.35 -3.88
CA LYS A 157 -13.42 20.11 -2.79
C LYS A 157 -14.34 20.19 -1.56
N GLU A 158 -15.64 20.27 -1.77
CA GLU A 158 -16.67 20.30 -0.74
C GLU A 158 -16.79 18.99 0.07
N LYS A 159 -16.34 17.87 -0.48
CA LYS A 159 -16.27 16.58 0.22
C LYS A 159 -14.92 16.34 0.90
N MET A 160 -13.93 17.18 0.61
CA MET A 160 -12.63 17.10 1.25
C MET A 160 -12.75 17.67 2.68
N PRO A 161 -12.08 17.06 3.66
CA PRO A 161 -12.15 17.50 5.04
C PRO A 161 -11.49 18.86 5.29
N GLY A 162 -12.14 19.68 6.12
CA GLY A 162 -11.60 20.96 6.62
C GLY A 162 -11.46 22.05 5.55
N SER A 163 -10.62 23.05 5.84
CA SER A 163 -10.34 24.18 4.92
C SER A 163 -9.02 24.02 4.15
N GLY A 164 -8.36 22.87 4.26
CA GLY A 164 -7.07 22.55 3.65
C GLY A 164 -6.02 22.04 4.65
N GLY A 165 -4.80 21.80 4.17
CA GLY A 165 -3.67 21.37 4.99
C GLY A 165 -2.95 20.12 4.46
N VAL A 166 -2.15 19.47 5.31
CA VAL A 166 -1.46 18.23 4.99
C VAL A 166 -2.23 17.06 5.56
N MET A 167 -2.72 16.19 4.67
CA MET A 167 -3.59 15.07 5.05
C MET A 167 -3.10 13.76 4.47
N THR A 168 -3.46 12.66 5.13
CA THR A 168 -3.23 11.33 4.58
C THR A 168 -4.34 11.00 3.57
N PRO A 169 -4.06 10.19 2.52
CA PRO A 169 -5.06 9.84 1.53
C PRO A 169 -6.33 9.21 2.11
N GLY A 170 -6.20 8.36 3.14
CA GLY A 170 -7.36 7.76 3.80
C GLY A 170 -8.25 8.80 4.47
N ALA A 171 -7.67 9.75 5.20
CA ALA A 171 -8.44 10.85 5.81
C ALA A 171 -9.06 11.77 4.75
N ALA A 172 -8.30 12.09 3.70
CA ALA A 172 -8.69 13.08 2.69
C ALA A 172 -9.79 12.59 1.73
N PHE A 173 -9.74 11.32 1.31
CA PHE A 173 -10.55 10.84 0.19
C PHE A 173 -11.67 9.86 0.58
N GLN A 174 -11.78 9.46 1.84
CA GLN A 174 -12.77 8.47 2.30
C GLN A 174 -14.23 8.81 1.97
N ASP A 175 -14.59 10.10 1.95
CA ASP A 175 -15.97 10.55 1.65
C ASP A 175 -16.14 11.02 0.19
N THR A 176 -15.15 10.77 -0.65
CA THR A 176 -15.11 11.22 -2.05
C THR A 176 -15.37 10.07 -3.03
N THR A 177 -15.57 10.38 -4.31
CA THR A 177 -15.71 9.31 -5.33
C THR A 177 -14.40 8.61 -5.71
N LEU A 178 -13.26 8.89 -5.05
CA LEU A 178 -11.95 8.37 -5.48
C LEU A 178 -11.95 6.85 -5.70
N LEU A 179 -12.50 6.07 -4.76
CA LEU A 179 -12.54 4.60 -4.88
C LEU A 179 -13.29 4.15 -6.14
N GLU A 180 -14.45 4.72 -6.43
CA GLU A 180 -15.25 4.42 -7.63
C GLU A 180 -14.50 4.77 -8.91
N ARG A 181 -13.76 5.89 -8.89
CA ARG A 181 -12.94 6.33 -10.04
C ARG A 181 -11.77 5.38 -10.29
N LEU A 182 -11.12 4.92 -9.22
CA LEU A 182 -10.05 3.93 -9.30
C LEU A 182 -10.57 2.60 -9.86
N GLN A 183 -11.75 2.16 -9.40
CA GLN A 183 -12.43 0.97 -9.94
C GLN A 183 -12.70 1.09 -11.45
N LYS A 184 -13.29 2.22 -11.88
CA LYS A 184 -13.52 2.52 -13.31
C LYS A 184 -12.23 2.63 -14.12
N SER A 185 -11.09 2.86 -13.47
CA SER A 185 -9.76 2.97 -14.11
C SER A 185 -8.99 1.64 -14.12
N GLY A 186 -9.63 0.52 -13.75
CA GLY A 186 -9.03 -0.82 -13.82
C GLY A 186 -8.46 -1.35 -12.50
N MET A 187 -8.81 -0.76 -11.35
CA MET A 187 -8.49 -1.32 -10.03
C MET A 187 -9.66 -2.15 -9.51
N GLU A 188 -9.59 -3.47 -9.66
CA GLU A 188 -10.70 -4.37 -9.35
C GLU A 188 -10.63 -4.87 -7.91
N TYR A 189 -11.72 -4.71 -7.16
CA TYR A 189 -11.84 -5.17 -5.78
C TYR A 189 -12.86 -6.30 -5.71
N THR A 190 -12.42 -7.49 -5.30
CA THR A 190 -13.28 -8.65 -5.06
C THR A 190 -13.42 -8.88 -3.57
N ILE A 191 -14.64 -8.73 -3.04
CA ILE A 191 -14.95 -9.02 -1.64
C ILE A 191 -15.31 -10.50 -1.53
N MET A 192 -14.60 -11.21 -0.65
CA MET A 192 -14.86 -12.60 -0.30
C MET A 192 -15.18 -12.63 1.21
N GLU A 193 -16.46 -12.79 1.54
CA GLU A 193 -16.85 -13.08 2.92
C GLU A 193 -16.53 -14.55 3.23
N LYS A 194 -16.01 -14.80 4.43
CA LYS A 194 -15.73 -16.14 4.95
C LYS A 194 -16.32 -16.30 6.33
#